data_AF-A0A7C4S7F6-F1
#
_entry.id   AF-A0A7C4S7F6-F1
#
_cell.length_a   1.000
_cell.length_b   1.000
_cell.length_c   1.000
_cell.angle_alpha   90.00
_cell.angle_beta   90.00
_cell.angle_gamma   90.00
#
_symmetry.space_group_name_H-M   'P 1'
#
loop_
_entity.id
_entity.type
_entity.pdbx_description
1 polymer ?
#
loop_
_entity_poly.entity_id
_entity_poly.type
_entity_poly.pdbx_seq_one_letter_code
_entity_poly.pdbx_strand_id
1 'polypeptide(L)'
;MVFDVLQIGGQQDIFSTLVSLIWLLLLMTFFLYPGFSQRIQLSYILRDLERKLNRLKVIDDDVRERTLKTLQEYAEANTDVKNDLERLVDSFVISPESMDPYGIVYKLEHIVNTWEDRFEEDVAKICSKADTVKVKTLTNLVEVSRGVHFIYRLVRHYYLLGKKTQNIYLVLQMQMLMPQIMEIAEAYRQASYAFAQGQPIGDGIGVLAVAKLAYGREKKTYEIAKDTLVHELDFDGRRLIIVRATGPGGTVGRPGEGVRRLVESEGD
;
A
#
# COMPACT_ATOMS: atom_id res chain seq x y z
N MET A 1 -62.13 29.33 12.50
CA MET A 1 -62.02 30.77 12.81
C MET A 1 -61.74 30.84 14.31
N VAL A 2 -60.61 31.30 14.82
CA VAL A 2 -59.61 32.25 14.33
C VAL A 2 -58.26 31.88 14.99
N PHE A 3 -57.18 32.00 14.22
CA PHE A 3 -55.80 31.98 14.71
C PHE A 3 -55.62 33.11 15.74
N ASP A 4 -55.26 32.81 16.98
CA ASP A 4 -54.78 33.84 17.90
C ASP A 4 -53.31 34.13 17.59
N VAL A 5 -53.17 35.10 16.70
CA VAL A 5 -51.94 35.73 16.25
C VAL A 5 -51.38 36.55 17.41
N LEU A 6 -50.15 36.21 17.82
CA LEU A 6 -49.17 37.17 18.35
C LEU A 6 -49.62 38.01 19.57
N GLN A 7 -49.56 37.43 20.76
CA GLN A 7 -49.52 38.24 22.00
C GLN A 7 -48.07 38.68 22.28
N ILE A 8 -47.54 39.56 21.43
CA ILE A 8 -46.41 40.43 21.78
C ILE A 8 -47.00 41.59 22.60
N GLY A 9 -46.77 41.60 23.91
CA GLY A 9 -47.12 42.77 24.73
C GLY A 9 -47.64 42.45 26.12
N GLY A 10 -46.91 41.64 26.90
CA GLY A 10 -47.07 41.58 28.35
C GLY A 10 -45.98 42.44 28.99
N GLN A 11 -46.40 43.44 29.78
CA GLN A 11 -45.61 44.39 30.58
C GLN A 11 -44.14 43.98 30.74
N GLN A 12 -43.30 44.47 29.83
CA GLN A 12 -41.87 44.22 29.86
C GLN A 12 -41.26 45.02 31.01
N ASP A 13 -41.07 44.37 32.16
CA ASP A 13 -40.12 44.88 33.15
C ASP A 13 -38.80 45.17 32.42
N ILE A 14 -38.24 46.37 32.60
CA ILE A 14 -36.95 46.78 32.01
C ILE A 14 -35.88 45.72 32.30
N PHE A 15 -36.03 45.00 33.42
CA PHE A 15 -35.21 43.86 33.80
C PHE A 15 -35.39 42.64 32.88
N SER A 16 -36.62 42.27 32.53
CA SER A 16 -36.91 41.12 31.65
C SER A 16 -36.44 41.37 30.21
N THR A 17 -36.55 42.61 29.72
CA THR A 17 -36.00 43.02 28.41
C THR A 17 -34.48 43.01 28.42
N LEU A 18 -33.84 43.55 29.46
CA LEU A 18 -32.37 43.47 29.63
C LEU A 18 -31.88 42.03 29.65
N VAL A 19 -32.53 41.14 30.42
CA VAL A 19 -32.18 39.72 30.49
C VAL A 19 -32.37 39.05 29.13
N SER A 20 -33.45 39.34 28.41
CA SER A 20 -33.67 38.81 27.06
C SER A 20 -32.64 39.31 26.04
N LEU A 21 -32.18 40.56 26.17
CA LEU A 21 -31.15 41.16 25.32
C LEU A 21 -29.79 40.51 25.58
N ILE A 22 -29.46 40.24 26.84
CA ILE A 22 -28.25 39.53 27.24
C ILE A 22 -28.28 38.08 26.73
N TRP A 23 -29.41 37.39 26.86
CA TRP A 23 -29.59 36.05 26.30
C TRP A 23 -29.46 36.02 24.77
N LEU A 24 -30.03 37.01 24.08
CA LEU A 24 -29.92 37.14 22.63
C LEU A 24 -28.47 37.43 22.20
N LEU A 25 -27.75 38.25 22.95
CA LEU A 25 -26.33 38.54 22.71
C LEU A 25 -25.44 37.30 22.95
N LEU A 26 -25.74 36.52 23.99
CA LEU A 26 -25.07 35.25 24.26
C LEU A 26 -25.35 34.22 23.16
N LEU A 27 -26.59 34.15 22.69
CA LEU A 27 -27.00 33.28 21.58
C LEU A 27 -26.33 33.70 20.26
N MET A 28 -26.29 34.99 19.96
CA MET A 28 -25.55 35.52 18.80
C MET A 28 -24.06 35.19 18.87
N THR A 29 -23.45 35.28 20.05
CA THR A 29 -22.06 34.85 20.25
C THR A 29 -21.91 33.36 19.97
N PHE A 30 -22.83 32.53 20.43
CA PHE A 30 -22.83 31.08 20.19
C PHE A 30 -23.03 30.70 18.71
N PHE A 31 -23.75 31.50 17.92
CA PHE A 31 -23.93 31.26 16.49
C PHE A 31 -22.78 31.78 15.62
N LEU A 32 -22.08 32.85 16.04
CA LEU A 32 -20.95 33.42 15.30
C LEU A 32 -19.60 32.75 15.65
N TYR A 33 -19.45 32.25 16.87
CA TYR A 33 -18.24 31.59 17.36
C TYR A 33 -17.82 30.32 16.59
N PRO A 34 -18.73 29.43 16.15
CA PRO A 34 -18.37 28.19 15.45
C PRO A 34 -17.62 28.43 14.14
N GLY A 35 -17.97 29.48 13.38
CA GLY A 35 -17.31 29.79 12.13
C GLY A 35 -15.84 30.22 12.30
N PHE A 36 -15.54 30.95 13.38
CA PHE A 36 -14.16 31.32 13.72
C PHE A 36 -13.38 30.14 14.30
N SER A 37 -14.02 29.37 15.18
CA SER A 37 -13.44 28.16 15.79
C SER A 37 -13.06 27.11 14.75
N GLN A 38 -13.89 26.88 13.73
CA GLN A 38 -13.63 25.93 12.65
C GLN A 38 -12.38 26.31 11.83
N ARG A 39 -12.18 27.60 11.53
CA ARG A 39 -10.99 28.05 10.77
C ARG A 39 -9.70 27.87 11.56
N ILE A 40 -9.75 28.12 12.87
CA ILE A 40 -8.61 27.87 13.77
C ILE A 40 -8.33 26.37 13.87
N GLN A 41 -9.37 25.56 14.06
CA GLN A 41 -9.25 24.11 14.13
C GLN A 41 -8.64 23.53 12.85
N LEU A 42 -9.13 23.94 11.68
CA LEU A 42 -8.60 23.55 10.39
C LEU A 42 -7.11 23.88 10.25
N SER A 43 -6.73 25.10 10.64
CA SER A 43 -5.33 25.55 10.59
C SER A 43 -4.42 24.70 11.47
N TYR A 44 -4.90 24.30 12.65
CA TYR A 44 -4.16 23.45 13.58
C TYR A 44 -3.98 22.03 13.01
N ILE A 45 -5.05 21.42 12.48
CA ILE A 45 -4.99 20.08 11.89
C ILE A 45 -4.10 20.06 10.65
N LEU A 46 -4.20 21.07 9.78
CA LEU A 46 -3.36 21.17 8.59
C LEU A 46 -1.87 21.22 8.94
N ARG A 47 -1.49 21.92 10.02
CA ARG A 47 -0.09 21.95 10.50
C ARG A 47 0.39 20.59 11.01
N ASP A 48 -0.46 19.86 11.74
CA ASP A 48 -0.14 18.49 12.17
C ASP A 48 0.03 17.55 10.97
N LEU A 49 -0.90 17.61 10.02
CA LEU A 49 -0.82 16.85 8.78
C LEU A 49 0.42 17.18 7.95
N GLU A 50 0.79 18.46 7.86
CA GLU A 50 1.98 18.90 7.14
C GLU A 50 3.26 18.29 7.74
N ARG A 51 3.36 18.23 9.07
CA ARG A 51 4.49 17.56 9.74
C ARG A 51 4.55 16.07 9.40
N LYS A 52 3.41 15.38 9.44
CA LYS A 52 3.32 13.95 9.10
C LYS A 52 3.60 13.69 7.62
N LEU A 53 3.13 14.57 6.74
CA LEU A 53 3.42 14.52 5.30
C LEU A 53 4.92 14.72 5.03
N ASN A 54 5.57 15.65 5.72
CA ASN A 54 7.03 15.84 5.59
C ASN A 54 7.80 14.60 6.05
N ARG A 55 7.35 13.94 7.13
CA ARG A 55 7.94 12.67 7.56
C ARG A 55 7.77 11.59 6.48
N LEU A 56 6.58 11.49 5.89
CA LEU A 56 6.31 10.55 4.79
C LEU A 56 7.20 10.82 3.57
N LYS A 57 7.45 12.09 3.25
CA LYS A 57 8.39 12.49 2.20
C LYS A 57 9.82 12.02 2.51
N VAL A 58 10.29 12.19 3.75
CA VAL A 58 11.62 11.70 4.16
C VAL A 58 11.73 10.19 4.00
N ILE A 59 10.66 9.44 4.31
CA ILE A 59 10.61 7.99 4.09
C ILE A 59 10.66 7.64 2.60
N ASP A 60 9.88 8.33 1.76
CA ASP A 60 9.91 8.17 0.29
C ASP A 60 11.30 8.43 -0.28
N ASP A 61 11.92 9.56 0.09
CA ASP A 61 13.25 9.94 -0.37
C ASP A 61 14.32 8.92 0.08
N ASP A 62 14.28 8.44 1.32
CA ASP A 62 15.21 7.41 1.85
C ASP A 62 15.09 6.07 1.11
N VAL A 63 13.86 5.59 0.88
CA VAL A 63 13.62 4.33 0.17
C VAL A 63 14.03 4.45 -1.31
N ARG A 64 13.74 5.59 -1.94
CA ARG A 64 14.15 5.86 -3.34
C ARG A 64 15.66 5.93 -3.47
N GLU A 65 16.35 6.64 -2.57
CA GLU A 65 17.82 6.74 -2.58
C GLU A 65 18.47 5.37 -2.39
N ARG A 66 17.94 4.54 -1.48
CA ARG A 66 18.41 3.17 -1.28
C ARG A 66 18.21 2.32 -2.52
N THR A 67 17.02 2.36 -3.11
CA THR A 67 16.69 1.63 -4.34
C THR A 67 17.64 2.03 -5.46
N LEU A 68 17.88 3.33 -5.64
CA LEU A 68 18.80 3.85 -6.65
C LEU A 68 20.22 3.31 -6.45
N LYS A 69 20.76 3.40 -5.23
CA LYS A 69 22.11 2.90 -4.91
C LYS A 69 22.23 1.41 -5.19
N THR A 70 21.26 0.61 -4.72
CA THR A 70 21.29 -0.84 -4.92
C THR A 70 21.16 -1.21 -6.40
N LEU A 71 20.32 -0.53 -7.18
CA LEU A 71 20.23 -0.79 -8.64
C LEU A 71 21.53 -0.41 -9.37
N GLN A 72 22.18 0.70 -8.98
CA GLN A 72 23.44 1.15 -9.57
C GLN A 72 24.59 0.15 -9.42
N GLU A 73 24.61 -0.61 -8.32
CA GLU A 73 25.61 -1.68 -8.11
C GLU A 73 25.55 -2.78 -9.18
N TYR A 74 24.35 -3.03 -9.71
CA TYR A 74 24.09 -4.09 -10.70
C TYR A 74 23.82 -3.57 -12.11
N ALA A 75 23.85 -2.24 -12.31
CA ALA A 75 23.70 -1.62 -13.61
C ALA A 75 25.04 -1.47 -14.36
N GLU A 76 24.98 -1.27 -15.67
CA GLU A 76 26.12 -0.85 -16.47
C GLU A 76 26.50 0.61 -16.21
N ALA A 77 27.78 0.96 -16.39
CA ALA A 77 28.29 2.28 -16.05
C ALA A 77 27.68 3.43 -16.87
N ASN A 78 27.06 3.12 -18.01
CA ASN A 78 26.48 4.11 -18.94
C ASN A 78 24.94 4.13 -18.91
N THR A 79 24.31 3.38 -17.99
CA THR A 79 22.85 3.31 -17.88
C THR A 79 22.34 4.44 -17.00
N ASP A 80 21.29 5.13 -17.45
CA ASP A 80 20.62 6.18 -16.66
C ASP A 80 19.61 5.56 -15.68
N VAL A 81 20.14 4.88 -14.67
CA VAL A 81 19.37 4.15 -13.64
C VAL A 81 18.37 5.07 -12.94
N LYS A 82 18.69 6.36 -12.81
CA LYS A 82 17.82 7.32 -12.11
C LYS A 82 16.53 7.55 -12.88
N ASN A 83 16.64 7.89 -14.17
CA ASN A 83 15.46 8.16 -14.99
C ASN A 83 14.62 6.89 -15.19
N ASP A 84 15.25 5.73 -15.34
CA ASP A 84 14.54 4.46 -15.45
C ASP A 84 13.81 4.09 -14.14
N LEU A 85 14.44 4.31 -12.98
CA LEU A 85 13.79 4.12 -11.69
C LEU A 85 12.58 5.05 -11.52
N GLU A 86 12.68 6.33 -11.92
CA GLU A 86 11.55 7.26 -11.84
C GLU A 86 10.37 6.78 -12.68
N ARG A 87 10.61 6.28 -13.89
CA ARG A 87 9.56 5.69 -14.74
C ARG A 87 8.91 4.47 -14.11
N LEU A 88 9.70 3.59 -13.48
CA LEU A 88 9.17 2.40 -12.80
C LEU A 88 8.38 2.75 -11.54
N VAL A 89 8.84 3.72 -10.76
CA VAL A 89 8.14 4.18 -9.54
C VAL A 89 6.80 4.85 -9.86
N ASP A 90 6.70 5.56 -10.99
CA ASP A 90 5.45 6.19 -11.43
C ASP A 90 4.53 5.29 -12.27
N SER A 91 4.98 4.07 -12.60
CA SER A 91 4.17 3.11 -13.34
C SER A 91 2.91 2.69 -12.56
N PHE A 92 1.85 2.31 -13.26
CA PHE A 92 0.63 1.81 -12.65
C PHE A 92 -0.07 0.78 -13.54
N VAL A 93 -0.89 -0.07 -12.92
CA VAL A 93 -1.73 -1.06 -13.61
C VAL A 93 -3.15 -0.53 -13.69
N ILE A 94 -3.79 -0.74 -14.84
CA ILE A 94 -5.22 -0.44 -15.02
C ILE A 94 -6.00 -1.71 -14.71
N SER A 95 -6.79 -1.67 -13.64
CA SER A 95 -7.66 -2.78 -13.24
C SER A 95 -8.88 -2.89 -14.17
N PRO A 96 -9.43 -4.11 -14.36
CA PRO A 96 -10.61 -4.31 -15.19
C PRO A 96 -11.86 -3.72 -14.50
N GLU A 97 -12.76 -3.14 -15.29
CA GLU A 97 -14.06 -2.69 -14.82
C GLU A 97 -15.02 -3.86 -14.59
N SER A 98 -15.85 -3.75 -13.55
CA SER A 98 -16.59 -4.86 -12.93
C SER A 98 -17.78 -5.45 -13.72
N MET A 99 -18.11 -4.92 -14.91
CA MET A 99 -19.35 -5.24 -15.63
C MET A 99 -19.34 -6.56 -16.44
N ASP A 100 -18.48 -7.55 -16.13
CA ASP A 100 -18.38 -8.76 -16.96
C ASP A 100 -19.13 -9.99 -16.38
N PRO A 101 -20.11 -10.58 -17.10
CA PRO A 101 -20.76 -11.84 -16.72
C PRO A 101 -19.85 -13.08 -16.74
N TYR A 102 -18.70 -13.07 -17.43
CA TYR A 102 -17.76 -14.20 -17.48
C TYR A 102 -16.75 -14.24 -16.31
N GLY A 103 -16.85 -13.31 -15.36
CA GLY A 103 -16.06 -13.28 -14.15
C GLY A 103 -14.79 -12.43 -14.25
N ILE A 104 -14.51 -11.67 -13.19
CA ILE A 104 -13.40 -10.71 -13.11
C ILE A 104 -12.07 -11.43 -12.74
N VAL A 105 -12.15 -12.62 -12.14
CA VAL A 105 -11.00 -13.33 -11.55
C VAL A 105 -9.94 -13.68 -12.60
N TYR A 106 -10.31 -14.32 -13.71
CA TYR A 106 -9.36 -14.71 -14.77
C TYR A 106 -8.66 -13.48 -15.40
N LYS A 107 -9.39 -12.37 -15.53
CA LYS A 107 -8.81 -11.12 -16.05
C LYS A 107 -7.82 -10.52 -15.07
N LEU A 108 -8.15 -10.51 -13.78
CA LEU A 108 -7.25 -10.05 -12.74
C LEU A 108 -5.99 -10.90 -12.70
N GLU A 109 -6.13 -12.23 -12.75
CA GLU A 109 -4.99 -13.15 -12.82
C GLU A 109 -4.10 -12.84 -14.03
N HIS A 110 -4.68 -12.70 -15.22
CA HIS A 110 -3.91 -12.35 -16.42
C HIS A 110 -3.20 -10.99 -16.30
N ILE A 111 -3.87 -9.98 -15.75
CA ILE A 111 -3.30 -8.64 -15.56
C ILE A 111 -2.16 -8.66 -14.55
N VAL A 112 -2.34 -9.34 -13.41
CA VAL A 112 -1.32 -9.49 -12.37
C VAL A 112 -0.11 -10.23 -12.92
N ASN A 113 -0.32 -11.35 -13.62
CA ASN A 113 0.75 -12.14 -14.22
C ASN A 113 1.53 -11.33 -15.27
N THR A 114 0.82 -10.65 -16.18
CA THR A 114 1.45 -9.82 -17.23
C THR A 114 2.19 -8.64 -16.63
N TRP A 115 1.65 -8.06 -15.55
CA TRP A 115 2.29 -6.98 -14.81
C TRP A 115 3.60 -7.44 -14.19
N GLU A 116 3.57 -8.55 -13.44
CA GLU A 116 4.73 -9.13 -12.79
C GLU A 116 5.84 -9.44 -13.81
N ASP A 117 5.50 -10.15 -14.89
CA ASP A 117 6.45 -10.55 -15.94
C ASP A 117 7.11 -9.31 -16.58
N ARG A 118 6.30 -8.31 -16.95
CA ARG A 118 6.82 -7.09 -17.57
C ARG A 118 7.65 -6.24 -16.61
N PHE A 119 7.26 -6.17 -15.35
CA PHE A 119 7.97 -5.39 -14.34
C PHE A 119 9.33 -6.01 -14.02
N GLU A 120 9.38 -7.33 -13.89
CA GLU A 120 10.63 -8.10 -13.74
C GLU A 120 11.55 -7.90 -14.95
N GLU A 121 11.02 -7.96 -16.18
CA GLU A 121 11.79 -7.70 -17.41
C GLU A 121 12.37 -6.28 -17.47
N ASP A 122 11.60 -5.28 -17.07
CA ASP A 122 12.06 -3.89 -17.11
C ASP A 122 13.16 -3.63 -16.06
N VAL A 123 13.07 -4.27 -14.88
CA VAL A 123 14.16 -4.23 -13.87
C VAL A 123 15.39 -5.00 -14.35
N ALA A 124 15.21 -6.15 -15.01
CA ALA A 124 16.30 -6.93 -15.58
C ALA A 124 17.10 -6.14 -16.63
N LYS A 125 16.44 -5.33 -17.45
CA LYS A 125 17.08 -4.45 -18.45
C LYS A 125 17.97 -3.38 -17.79
N ILE A 126 17.56 -2.84 -16.65
CA ILE A 126 18.34 -1.85 -15.91
C ILE A 126 19.56 -2.51 -15.25
N CYS A 127 19.37 -3.70 -14.68
CA CYS A 127 20.38 -4.42 -13.91
C CYS A 127 20.96 -5.62 -14.67
N SER A 128 21.58 -5.38 -15.82
CA SER A 128 22.12 -6.44 -16.70
C SER A 128 23.18 -7.34 -16.05
N LYS A 129 23.82 -6.91 -14.95
CA LYS A 129 24.83 -7.69 -14.22
C LYS A 129 24.22 -8.61 -13.14
N ALA A 130 22.94 -8.47 -12.82
CA ALA A 130 22.29 -9.24 -11.77
C ALA A 130 21.94 -10.66 -12.23
N ASP A 131 22.15 -11.65 -11.36
CA ASP A 131 21.60 -12.99 -11.55
C ASP A 131 20.06 -12.97 -11.41
N THR A 132 19.39 -13.95 -11.99
CA THR A 132 17.93 -14.15 -11.98
C THR A 132 17.30 -14.01 -10.58
N VAL A 133 17.89 -14.62 -9.55
CA VAL A 133 17.41 -14.52 -8.16
C VAL A 133 17.57 -13.08 -7.63
N LYS A 134 18.64 -12.41 -8.03
CA LYS A 134 18.92 -11.03 -7.63
C LYS A 134 17.98 -10.06 -8.33
N VAL A 135 17.69 -10.26 -9.62
CA VAL A 135 16.69 -9.47 -10.38
C VAL A 135 15.33 -9.49 -9.67
N LYS A 136 14.87 -10.66 -9.22
CA LYS A 136 13.60 -10.78 -8.47
C LYS A 136 13.62 -10.00 -7.15
N THR A 137 14.74 -10.05 -6.44
CA THR A 137 14.92 -9.28 -5.21
C THR A 137 14.93 -7.77 -5.47
N LEU A 138 15.62 -7.33 -6.53
CA LEU A 138 15.66 -5.93 -6.96
C LEU A 138 14.27 -5.46 -7.42
N THR A 139 13.53 -6.33 -8.10
CA THR A 139 12.15 -6.06 -8.54
C THR A 139 11.27 -5.72 -7.34
N ASN A 140 11.31 -6.54 -6.29
CA ASN A 140 10.58 -6.27 -5.05
C ASN A 140 11.03 -4.96 -4.36
N LEU A 141 12.32 -4.63 -4.41
CA LEU A 141 12.82 -3.37 -3.86
C LEU A 141 12.23 -2.17 -4.62
N VAL A 142 12.13 -2.25 -5.95
CA VAL A 142 11.48 -1.22 -6.77
C VAL A 142 9.98 -1.17 -6.50
N GLU A 143 9.30 -2.31 -6.30
CA GLU A 143 7.89 -2.33 -5.91
C GLU A 143 7.64 -1.65 -4.55
N VAL A 144 8.52 -1.89 -3.57
CA VAL A 144 8.49 -1.21 -2.26
C VAL A 144 8.65 0.30 -2.43
N SER A 145 9.61 0.73 -3.25
CA SER A 145 9.82 2.15 -3.58
C SER A 145 8.58 2.77 -4.22
N ARG A 146 7.99 2.10 -5.20
CA ARG A 146 6.72 2.50 -5.84
C ARG A 146 5.58 2.60 -4.83
N GLY A 147 5.46 1.64 -3.91
CA GLY A 147 4.41 1.61 -2.88
C GLY A 147 4.47 2.84 -1.97
N VAL A 148 5.65 3.16 -1.44
CA VAL A 148 5.86 4.36 -0.60
C VAL A 148 5.59 5.64 -1.39
N HIS A 149 6.07 5.70 -2.63
CA HIS A 149 5.88 6.87 -3.49
C HIS A 149 4.40 7.13 -3.79
N PHE A 150 3.64 6.07 -4.08
CA PHE A 150 2.20 6.15 -4.26
C PHE A 150 1.50 6.69 -3.00
N ILE A 151 1.84 6.16 -1.82
CA ILE A 151 1.28 6.63 -0.55
C ILE A 151 1.58 8.12 -0.33
N TYR A 152 2.83 8.55 -0.54
CA TYR A 152 3.21 9.96 -0.43
C TYR A 152 2.42 10.86 -1.38
N ARG A 153 2.34 10.49 -2.67
CA ARG A 153 1.59 11.25 -3.69
C ARG A 153 0.11 11.35 -3.34
N LEU A 154 -0.50 10.25 -2.90
CA LEU A 154 -1.91 10.19 -2.55
C LEU A 154 -2.24 11.10 -1.35
N VAL A 155 -1.47 10.98 -0.26
CA VAL A 155 -1.66 11.81 0.93
C VAL A 155 -1.42 13.28 0.62
N ARG A 156 -0.37 13.58 -0.17
CA ARG A 156 -0.08 14.95 -0.61
C ARG A 156 -1.23 15.54 -1.42
N HIS A 157 -1.83 14.74 -2.32
CA HIS A 157 -2.96 15.18 -3.13
C HIS A 157 -4.13 15.61 -2.25
N TYR A 158 -4.56 14.74 -1.32
CA TYR A 158 -5.67 15.07 -0.43
C TYR A 158 -5.34 16.20 0.56
N TYR A 159 -4.08 16.33 1.00
CA TYR A 159 -3.64 17.48 1.80
C TYR A 159 -3.79 18.80 1.05
N LEU A 160 -3.33 18.86 -0.20
CA LEU A 160 -3.47 20.05 -1.03
C LEU A 160 -4.94 20.36 -1.33
N LEU A 161 -5.75 19.31 -1.59
CA LEU A 161 -7.18 19.45 -1.82
C LEU A 161 -7.90 20.02 -0.57
N GLY A 162 -7.63 19.46 0.61
CA GLY A 162 -8.18 19.95 1.88
C GLY A 162 -7.76 21.38 2.20
N LYS A 163 -6.49 21.71 1.95
CA LYS A 163 -5.96 23.08 2.12
C LYS A 163 -6.63 24.07 1.17
N LYS A 164 -6.84 23.71 -0.09
CA LYS A 164 -7.43 24.62 -1.10
C LYS A 164 -8.94 24.79 -0.92
N THR A 165 -9.65 23.72 -0.62
CA THR A 165 -11.12 23.73 -0.45
C THR A 165 -11.56 24.21 0.93
N GLN A 166 -10.63 24.28 1.89
CA GLN A 166 -10.92 24.56 3.31
C GLN A 166 -11.97 23.57 3.89
N ASN A 167 -12.04 22.36 3.33
CA ASN A 167 -12.97 21.32 3.77
C ASN A 167 -12.43 20.63 5.03
N ILE A 168 -12.96 21.00 6.19
CA ILE A 168 -12.54 20.46 7.48
C ILE A 168 -12.78 18.97 7.63
N TYR A 169 -13.83 18.42 7.01
CA TYR A 169 -14.15 17.00 7.12
C TYR A 169 -13.13 16.13 6.39
N LEU A 170 -12.69 16.57 5.21
CA LEU A 170 -11.63 15.88 4.46
C LEU A 170 -10.31 15.87 5.25
N VAL A 171 -9.96 17.02 5.82
CA VAL A 171 -8.74 17.18 6.62
C VAL A 171 -8.80 16.32 7.90
N LEU A 172 -9.96 16.25 8.55
CA LEU A 172 -10.17 15.39 9.72
C LEU A 172 -10.06 13.90 9.37
N GLN A 173 -10.69 13.45 8.29
CA GLN A 173 -10.59 12.07 7.81
C GLN A 173 -9.14 11.66 7.58
N MET A 174 -8.37 12.50 6.89
CA MET A 174 -6.95 12.27 6.73
C MET A 174 -6.21 12.18 8.07
N GLN A 175 -6.46 13.11 8.99
CA GLN A 175 -5.79 13.11 10.31
C GLN A 175 -6.02 11.80 11.08
N MET A 176 -7.23 11.24 10.99
CA MET A 176 -7.57 9.96 11.62
C MET A 176 -6.87 8.76 10.96
N LEU A 177 -6.68 8.78 9.64
CA LEU A 177 -6.01 7.71 8.89
C LEU A 177 -4.47 7.80 8.93
N MET A 178 -3.93 9.00 9.14
CA MET A 178 -2.47 9.23 9.11
C MET A 178 -1.64 8.30 9.98
N PRO A 179 -2.05 7.91 11.21
CA PRO A 179 -1.27 6.96 12.02
C PRO A 179 -1.09 5.61 11.32
N GLN A 180 -2.16 5.05 10.75
CA GLN A 180 -2.11 3.77 10.03
C GLN A 180 -1.26 3.89 8.76
N ILE A 181 -1.42 5.00 8.03
CA ILE A 181 -0.62 5.28 6.83
C ILE A 181 0.88 5.37 7.17
N MET A 182 1.22 6.01 8.30
CA MET A 182 2.61 6.13 8.76
C MET A 182 3.19 4.76 9.15
N GLU A 183 2.41 3.91 9.81
CA GLU A 183 2.82 2.55 10.16
C GLU A 183 3.10 1.71 8.91
N ILE A 184 2.21 1.78 7.91
CA ILE A 184 2.40 1.12 6.61
C ILE A 184 3.68 1.64 5.93
N ALA A 185 3.87 2.96 5.86
CA ALA A 185 5.06 3.56 5.23
C ALA A 185 6.36 3.15 5.94
N GLU A 186 6.34 3.06 7.27
CA GLU A 186 7.48 2.59 8.06
C GLU A 186 7.77 1.10 7.81
N ALA A 187 6.72 0.27 7.66
CA ALA A 187 6.88 -1.14 7.28
C ALA A 187 7.51 -1.29 5.89
N TYR A 188 7.08 -0.49 4.90
CA TYR A 188 7.74 -0.45 3.59
C TYR A 188 9.20 0.01 3.70
N ARG A 189 9.48 1.01 4.54
CA ARG A 189 10.86 1.45 4.80
C ARG A 189 11.71 0.32 5.34
N GLN A 190 11.21 -0.44 6.30
CA GLN A 190 11.89 -1.62 6.85
C GLN A 190 12.09 -2.71 5.80
N ALA A 191 11.05 -3.00 5.01
CA ALA A 191 11.12 -3.99 3.92
C ALA A 191 12.20 -3.63 2.89
N SER A 192 12.39 -2.34 2.60
CA SER A 192 13.43 -1.91 1.66
C SER A 192 14.86 -2.23 2.15
N TYR A 193 15.12 -2.23 3.47
CA TYR A 193 16.41 -2.66 4.01
C TYR A 193 16.62 -4.16 3.81
N ALA A 194 15.58 -4.96 4.08
CA ALA A 194 15.64 -6.41 3.92
C ALA A 194 15.84 -6.80 2.45
N PHE A 195 15.09 -6.21 1.51
CA PHE A 195 15.26 -6.48 0.08
C PHE A 195 16.62 -6.02 -0.46
N ALA A 196 17.13 -4.85 -0.03
CA ALA A 196 18.48 -4.41 -0.41
C ALA A 196 19.56 -5.42 0.02
N GLN A 197 19.35 -6.11 1.15
CA GLN A 197 20.26 -7.15 1.66
C GLN A 197 19.93 -8.57 1.14
N GLY A 198 18.85 -8.75 0.39
CA GLY A 198 18.37 -10.06 -0.05
C GLY A 198 17.87 -10.95 1.08
N GLN A 199 17.40 -10.36 2.18
CA GLN A 199 16.79 -11.10 3.28
C GLN A 199 15.35 -11.50 2.91
N PRO A 200 14.94 -12.75 3.22
CA PRO A 200 13.56 -13.18 3.01
C PRO A 200 12.61 -12.44 3.96
N ILE A 201 11.45 -12.06 3.44
CA ILE A 201 10.39 -11.35 4.19
C ILE A 201 9.12 -12.19 4.19
N GLY A 202 8.47 -12.30 5.34
CA GLY A 202 7.17 -12.98 5.49
C GLY A 202 7.23 -14.22 6.38
N ASP A 203 6.14 -15.00 6.36
CA ASP A 203 5.97 -16.18 7.20
C ASP A 203 6.79 -17.36 6.68
N GLY A 204 8.03 -17.45 7.17
CA GLY A 204 8.95 -18.53 6.82
C GLY A 204 8.65 -19.87 7.50
N ILE A 205 7.77 -19.92 8.51
CA ILE A 205 7.56 -21.14 9.33
C ILE A 205 7.07 -22.31 8.49
N GLY A 206 6.08 -22.09 7.61
CA GLY A 206 5.55 -23.15 6.75
C GLY A 206 6.61 -23.69 5.80
N VAL A 207 7.31 -22.78 5.10
CA VAL A 207 8.39 -23.14 4.16
C VAL A 207 9.54 -23.85 4.89
N LEU A 208 9.89 -23.41 6.10
CA LEU A 208 10.95 -24.01 6.92
C LEU A 208 10.57 -25.41 7.43
N ALA A 209 9.32 -25.59 7.89
CA ALA A 209 8.83 -26.89 8.34
C ALA A 209 8.86 -27.92 7.20
N VAL A 210 8.40 -27.50 6.02
CA VAL A 210 8.41 -28.29 4.79
C VAL A 210 9.85 -28.57 4.33
N ALA A 211 10.73 -27.58 4.35
CA ALA A 211 12.14 -27.74 4.01
C ALA A 211 12.84 -28.74 4.95
N LYS A 212 12.54 -28.69 6.25
CA LYS A 212 13.05 -29.63 7.26
C LYS A 212 12.55 -31.06 7.01
N LEU A 213 11.29 -31.23 6.61
CA LEU A 213 10.73 -32.53 6.27
C LEU A 213 11.40 -33.14 5.03
N ALA A 214 11.76 -32.31 4.06
CA ALA A 214 12.46 -32.72 2.84
C ALA A 214 13.99 -32.71 2.96
N TYR A 215 14.55 -32.41 4.14
CA TYR A 215 15.99 -32.30 4.34
C TYR A 215 16.63 -33.68 4.54
N GLY A 216 17.72 -33.97 3.82
CA GLY A 216 18.48 -35.21 3.96
C GLY A 216 17.79 -36.49 3.45
N ARG A 217 16.69 -36.35 2.69
CA ARG A 217 15.97 -37.48 2.07
C ARG A 217 16.17 -37.46 0.56
N GLU A 218 16.18 -38.63 -0.07
CA GLU A 218 16.07 -38.73 -1.52
C GLU A 218 14.73 -38.16 -1.97
N LYS A 219 14.78 -37.24 -2.94
CA LYS A 219 13.62 -36.54 -3.43
C LYS A 219 13.78 -36.19 -4.90
N LYS A 220 12.70 -36.33 -5.65
CA LYS A 220 12.64 -35.79 -7.00
C LYS A 220 12.24 -34.32 -6.90
N THR A 221 13.03 -33.44 -7.51
CA THR A 221 12.76 -32.00 -7.53
C THR A 221 12.57 -31.53 -8.97
N TYR A 222 11.46 -30.87 -9.25
CA TYR A 222 11.19 -30.27 -10.56
C TYR A 222 10.32 -29.03 -10.39
N GLU A 223 10.35 -28.16 -11.39
CA GLU A 223 9.50 -26.96 -11.45
C GLU A 223 8.23 -27.28 -12.24
N ILE A 224 7.05 -26.92 -11.69
CA ILE A 224 5.75 -27.25 -12.30
C ILE A 224 5.05 -26.02 -12.90
N ALA A 225 5.32 -24.84 -12.35
CA ALA A 225 4.81 -23.55 -12.77
C ALA A 225 5.85 -22.47 -12.42
N LYS A 226 5.69 -21.24 -12.94
CA LYS A 226 6.61 -20.12 -12.68
C LYS A 226 6.90 -20.02 -11.18
N ASP A 227 8.18 -20.08 -10.82
CA ASP A 227 8.64 -19.94 -9.44
C ASP A 227 8.00 -20.93 -8.45
N THR A 228 7.67 -22.14 -8.92
CA THR A 228 6.99 -23.16 -8.13
C THR A 228 7.68 -24.51 -8.25
N LEU A 229 8.35 -24.92 -7.17
CA LEU A 229 9.05 -26.18 -7.05
C LEU A 229 8.17 -27.25 -6.39
N VAL A 230 8.30 -28.47 -6.91
CA VAL A 230 7.73 -29.68 -6.34
C VAL A 230 8.85 -30.55 -5.79
N HIS A 231 8.69 -31.04 -4.57
CA HIS A 231 9.51 -32.12 -4.02
C HIS A 231 8.64 -33.35 -3.79
N GLU A 232 8.97 -34.45 -4.46
CA GLU A 232 8.36 -35.74 -4.22
C GLU A 232 9.28 -36.61 -3.37
N LEU A 233 8.76 -37.15 -2.28
CA LEU A 233 9.49 -38.04 -1.38
C LEU A 233 8.55 -39.05 -0.72
N ASP A 234 9.08 -40.20 -0.36
CA ASP A 234 8.35 -41.18 0.44
C ASP A 234 8.54 -40.92 1.93
N PHE A 235 7.43 -40.88 2.67
CA PHE A 235 7.42 -40.70 4.11
C PHE A 235 6.42 -41.65 4.75
N ASP A 236 6.88 -42.51 5.66
CA ASP A 236 6.06 -43.51 6.37
C ASP A 236 5.17 -44.36 5.43
N GLY A 237 5.72 -44.78 4.29
CA GLY A 237 5.00 -45.60 3.30
C GLY A 237 3.96 -44.83 2.48
N ARG A 238 3.96 -43.50 2.53
CA ARG A 238 3.10 -42.63 1.72
C ARG A 238 3.93 -41.73 0.82
N ARG A 239 3.52 -41.58 -0.44
CA ARG A 239 4.08 -40.60 -1.36
C ARG A 239 3.64 -39.21 -0.93
N LEU A 240 4.61 -38.37 -0.60
CA LEU A 240 4.40 -36.98 -0.18
C LEU A 240 4.83 -36.05 -1.33
N ILE A 241 3.90 -35.21 -1.78
CA ILE A 241 4.14 -34.20 -2.81
C ILE A 241 4.11 -32.83 -2.12
N ILE A 242 5.26 -32.19 -2.07
CA ILE A 242 5.41 -30.85 -1.49
C ILE A 242 5.45 -29.84 -2.63
N VAL A 243 4.52 -28.90 -2.63
CA VAL A 243 4.50 -27.76 -3.56
C VAL A 243 4.89 -26.50 -2.80
N ARG A 244 5.91 -25.78 -3.26
CA ARG A 244 6.35 -24.52 -2.65
C ARG A 244 6.88 -23.54 -3.68
N ALA A 245 6.93 -22.26 -3.32
CA ALA A 245 7.62 -21.26 -4.13
C ALA A 245 9.13 -21.54 -4.20
N THR A 246 9.74 -21.16 -5.33
CA THR A 246 11.19 -21.10 -5.50
C THR A 246 11.77 -20.05 -4.54
N GLY A 247 13.01 -20.25 -4.10
CA GLY A 247 13.72 -19.35 -3.19
C GLY A 247 15.23 -19.56 -3.36
N PRO A 248 16.09 -18.66 -2.87
CA PRO A 248 15.87 -17.65 -1.81
C PRO A 248 15.36 -16.28 -2.29
N GLY A 249 14.99 -16.12 -3.57
CA GLY A 249 14.38 -14.88 -4.07
C GLY A 249 13.05 -14.58 -3.37
N GLY A 250 12.66 -13.30 -3.32
CA GLY A 250 11.39 -12.85 -2.71
C GLY A 250 10.17 -13.19 -3.57
N THR A 251 10.06 -14.43 -4.03
CA THR A 251 9.01 -14.92 -4.93
C THR A 251 7.87 -15.58 -4.17
N VAL A 252 6.64 -15.31 -4.61
CA VAL A 252 5.43 -15.97 -4.09
C VAL A 252 5.07 -17.24 -4.86
N GLY A 253 5.55 -17.38 -6.10
CA GLY A 253 5.24 -18.50 -6.99
C GLY A 253 3.77 -18.57 -7.40
N ARG A 254 3.41 -19.63 -8.13
CA ARG A 254 2.05 -19.93 -8.58
C ARG A 254 1.60 -21.31 -8.06
N PRO A 255 1.45 -21.48 -6.74
CA PRO A 255 1.10 -22.77 -6.14
C PRO A 255 -0.28 -23.29 -6.61
N GLY A 256 -1.25 -22.40 -6.86
CA GLY A 256 -2.57 -22.80 -7.39
C GLY A 256 -2.49 -23.43 -8.78
N GLU A 257 -1.70 -22.83 -9.67
CA GLU A 257 -1.42 -23.39 -11.00
C GLU A 257 -0.64 -24.71 -10.88
N GLY A 258 0.34 -24.75 -9.97
CA GLY A 258 1.12 -25.96 -9.69
C GLY A 258 0.27 -27.14 -9.22
N VAL A 259 -0.65 -26.92 -8.29
CA VAL A 259 -1.58 -27.95 -7.81
C VAL A 259 -2.53 -28.40 -8.92
N ARG A 260 -3.07 -27.48 -9.73
CA ARG A 260 -3.94 -27.85 -10.86
C ARG A 260 -3.21 -28.79 -11.83
N ARG A 261 -1.99 -28.41 -12.24
CA ARG A 261 -1.17 -29.22 -13.16
C ARG A 261 -0.80 -30.58 -12.56
N LEU A 262 -0.54 -30.66 -11.25
CA LEU A 262 -0.29 -31.93 -10.57
C LEU A 262 -1.49 -32.86 -10.61
N VAL A 263 -2.68 -32.33 -10.30
CA VAL A 263 -3.94 -33.09 -10.33
C VAL A 263 -4.26 -33.55 -11.75
N GLU A 264 -4.04 -32.70 -12.76
CA GLU A 264 -4.20 -33.07 -14.17
C GLU A 264 -3.21 -34.17 -14.60
N SER A 265 -1.96 -34.15 -14.09
CA SER A 265 -0.94 -35.15 -14.44
C SER A 265 -1.08 -36.50 -13.73
N GLU A 266 -1.78 -36.55 -12.59
CA GLU A 266 -1.98 -37.77 -11.78
C GLU A 266 -3.43 -38.28 -11.87
N GLY A 267 -4.34 -37.52 -12.49
CA GLY A 267 -5.76 -37.82 -12.64
C GLY A 267 -6.12 -38.57 -13.93
N ASP A 268 -5.17 -38.74 -14.85
CA ASP A 268 -5.19 -39.68 -15.97
C ASP A 268 -4.47 -40.99 -15.59
#